data_AF-A0A7W2SSA1-F1
#
_entry.id   AF-A0A7W2SSA1-F1
#
_cell.length_a   1.000
_cell.length_b   1.000
_cell.length_c   1.000
_cell.angle_alpha   90.00
_cell.angle_beta   90.00
_cell.angle_gamma   90.00
#
_symmetry.space_group_name_H-M   'P 1'
#
loop_
_entity.id
_entity.type
_entity.pdbx_description
1 polymer ?
#
loop_
_entity_poly.entity_id
_entity_poly.type
_entity_poly.pdbx_seq_one_letter_code
_entity_poly.pdbx_strand_id
1 'polypeptide(L)' 'MNTINIDNKEFDVDALSENAKAQIISLRSCDQRMQDLQQELAILQTARNAYSNALKAELPDDADDATVK' A
#
# COMPACT_ATOMS: atom_id res chain seq x y z
N MET A 1 3.78 21.82 25.74
CA MET A 1 2.74 20.85 25.38
C MET A 1 3.04 20.34 23.99
N ASN A 2 3.81 19.26 23.92
CA ASN A 2 3.95 18.50 22.68
C ASN A 2 2.77 17.53 22.65
N THR A 3 1.72 17.80 21.89
CA THR A 3 0.61 16.86 21.74
C THR A 3 0.80 16.00 20.49
N ILE A 4 0.45 14.73 20.59
CA ILE A 4 0.43 13.80 19.46
C ILE A 4 -0.97 13.22 19.29
N ASN A 5 -1.38 13.07 18.04
CA ASN A 5 -2.63 12.42 17.70
C ASN A 5 -2.37 10.94 17.38
N ILE A 6 -3.06 10.05 18.09
CA ILE A 6 -3.05 8.60 17.86
C ILE A 6 -4.51 8.16 17.83
N ASP A 7 -4.95 7.49 16.75
CA ASP A 7 -6.32 6.99 16.60
C ASP A 7 -7.42 8.04 16.87
N ASN A 8 -7.25 9.27 16.35
CA ASN A 8 -8.14 10.42 16.57
C ASN A 8 -8.25 10.88 18.05
N LYS A 9 -7.26 10.56 18.89
CA LYS A 9 -7.15 11.08 20.25
C LYS A 9 -5.86 11.86 20.42
N GLU A 10 -5.98 13.06 20.99
CA GLU A 10 -4.84 13.86 21.40
C GLU A 10 -4.30 13.36 22.75
N PHE A 11 -2.99 13.13 22.78
CA PHE A 11 -2.25 12.81 23.99
C PHE A 11 -1.15 13.84 24.18
N ASP A 12 -0.99 14.32 25.41
CA ASP A 12 0.19 15.10 25.78
C ASP A 12 1.38 14.15 25.93
N VAL A 13 2.40 14.35 25.09
CA VAL A 13 3.63 13.55 25.10
C VAL A 13 4.31 13.65 26.46
N ASP A 14 4.22 14.81 27.12
CA ASP A 14 4.85 15.02 28.42
C ASP A 14 4.14 14.22 29.54
N ALA A 15 2.88 13.81 29.31
CA ALA A 15 2.10 12.96 30.22
C ALA A 15 2.24 11.44 29.92
N LEU A 16 2.91 11.07 28.82
CA LEU A 16 3.11 9.67 28.44
C LEU A 16 4.34 9.06 29.13
N SER A 17 4.28 7.76 29.42
CA SER A 17 5.44 7.02 29.90
C SER A 17 6.51 6.87 28.82
N GLU A 18 7.77 6.72 29.22
CA GLU A 18 8.88 6.49 28.29
C GLU A 18 8.67 5.23 27.42
N ASN A 19 8.04 4.19 27.99
CA ASN A 19 7.67 2.99 27.24
C ASN A 19 6.61 3.30 26.16
N ALA A 20 5.57 4.07 26.50
CA ALA A 20 4.56 4.48 25.52
C ALA A 20 5.18 5.29 24.37
N LYS A 21 6.06 6.24 24.68
CA LYS A 21 6.80 7.02 23.67
C LYS A 21 7.61 6.11 22.74
N ALA A 22 8.33 5.13 23.29
CA ALA A 22 9.11 4.18 22.50
C ALA A 22 8.23 3.36 21.55
N GLN A 23 7.08 2.85 22.04
CA GLN A 23 6.13 2.11 21.20
C GLN A 23 5.56 2.97 20.07
N ILE A 24 5.26 4.24 20.33
CA ILE A 24 4.76 5.17 19.31
C ILE A 24 5.79 5.39 18.21
N ILE A 25 7.07 5.52 18.56
CA ILE A 25 8.14 5.64 17.57
C ILE A 25 8.22 4.38 16.71
N SER A 26 8.17 3.20 17.33
CA SER A 26 8.14 1.93 16.60
C SER A 26 6.93 1.82 15.67
N LEU A 27 5.74 2.20 16.15
CA LEU A 27 4.51 2.20 15.36
C LEU A 27 4.62 3.11 14.14
N ARG A 28 5.06 4.36 14.31
CA ARG A 28 5.30 5.28 13.19
C ARG A 28 6.32 4.75 12.19
N SER A 29 7.37 4.07 12.67
CA SER A 29 8.35 3.46 11.77
C SER A 29 7.73 2.31 10.96
N CYS A 30 6.86 1.51 11.56
CA CYS A 30 6.12 0.47 10.85
C CYS A 30 5.15 1.09 9.82
N ASP A 31 4.41 2.13 10.20
CA ASP A 31 3.46 2.81 9.30
C ASP A 31 4.17 3.39 8.07
N GLN A 32 5.32 4.05 8.27
CA GLN A 32 6.11 4.57 7.15
C GLN A 32 6.52 3.44 6.18
N ARG A 33 7.02 2.32 6.72
CA ARG A 33 7.41 1.17 5.89
C ARG A 33 6.22 0.56 5.14
N MET A 34 5.04 0.52 5.77
CA MET A 34 3.83 0.05 5.11
C MET A 34 3.43 0.97 3.95
N GLN A 35 3.53 2.29 4.11
CA GLN A 35 3.28 3.25 3.04
C GLN A 35 4.26 3.07 1.87
N ASP A 36 5.54 2.92 2.17
CA ASP A 36 6.58 2.71 1.16
C ASP A 36 6.30 1.42 0.35
N LEU A 37 6.00 0.31 1.03
CA LEU A 37 5.63 -0.95 0.38
C LEU A 37 4.36 -0.83 -0.45
N GLN A 38 3.38 -0.06 0.00
CA GLN A 38 2.15 0.18 -0.77
C GLN A 38 2.43 0.96 -2.06
N GLN A 39 3.37 1.91 -2.03
CA GLN A 39 3.81 2.62 -3.21
C GLN A 39 4.53 1.70 -4.20
N GLU A 40 5.46 0.86 -3.73
CA GLU A 40 6.13 -0.14 -4.56
C GLU A 40 5.13 -1.12 -5.19
N LEU A 41 4.14 -1.57 -4.40
CA LEU A 41 3.09 -2.45 -4.87
C LEU A 41 2.29 -1.81 -6.02
N ALA A 42 1.95 -0.52 -5.92
CA ALA A 42 1.23 0.19 -6.97
C ALA A 42 2.03 0.26 -8.29
N ILE A 43 3.35 0.46 -8.21
CA ILE A 43 4.26 0.43 -9.37
C ILE A 43 4.24 -0.96 -10.00
N LEU A 44 4.39 -2.01 -9.20
CA LEU A 44 4.39 -3.40 -9.67
C LEU A 44 3.04 -3.80 -10.29
N GLN A 45 1.93 -3.36 -9.71
CA GLN A 45 0.59 -3.58 -10.27
C GLN A 45 0.44 -2.94 -11.66
N THR A 46 0.97 -1.72 -11.83
CA THR A 46 0.97 -1.04 -13.14
C THR A 46 1.79 -1.82 -14.16
N ALA A 47 3.00 -2.25 -13.80
CA ALA A 47 3.84 -3.07 -14.67
C ALA A 47 3.17 -4.41 -15.03
N ARG A 48 2.60 -5.11 -14.05
CA ARG A 48 1.84 -6.36 -14.28
C ARG A 48 0.70 -6.16 -15.26
N ASN A 49 -0.06 -5.08 -15.13
CA ASN A 49 -1.17 -4.78 -16.04
C ASN A 49 -0.67 -4.51 -17.46
N ALA A 50 0.44 -3.77 -17.61
CA ALA A 50 1.08 -3.55 -18.91
C ALA A 50 1.51 -4.88 -19.56
N TYR A 51 2.18 -5.76 -18.81
CA TYR A 51 2.57 -7.09 -19.32
C TYR A 51 1.36 -7.97 -19.64
N SER A 52 0.30 -7.92 -18.83
CA SER A 52 -0.93 -8.67 -19.12
C SER A 52 -1.59 -8.20 -20.41
N ASN A 53 -1.62 -6.89 -20.67
CA ASN A 53 -2.18 -6.33 -21.90
C ASN A 53 -1.32 -6.68 -23.12
N ALA A 54 0.01 -6.59 -22.99
CA ALA A 54 0.93 -7.02 -24.04
C ALA A 54 0.75 -8.50 -24.36
N LEU A 55 0.65 -9.36 -23.34
CA LEU A 55 0.41 -10.79 -23.54
C LEU A 55 -0.92 -11.06 -24.25
N LYS A 56 -1.99 -10.35 -23.90
CA LYS A 56 -3.30 -10.48 -24.59
C LYS A 56 -3.22 -10.12 -26.08
N ALA A 57 -2.37 -9.16 -26.45
CA ALA A 57 -2.20 -8.78 -27.85
C ALA A 57 -1.41 -9.82 -28.67
N GLU A 58 -0.57 -10.63 -28.01
CA GLU A 58 0.22 -11.70 -28.63
C GLU A 58 -0.51 -13.05 -28.62
N LEU A 59 -1.51 -13.21 -27.76
CA LEU A 59 -2.34 -14.40 -27.75
C LEU A 59 -3.32 -14.35 -28.93
N PRO A 60 -3.53 -15.47 -29.64
CA PRO A 60 -4.60 -15.54 -30.62
C PRO A 60 -5.93 -15.25 -29.93
N ASP A 61 -6.79 -14.47 -30.57
CA ASP A 61 -8.16 -14.27 -30.10
C ASP A 61 -8.86 -15.64 -30.10
N ASP A 62 -9.01 -16.25 -28.92
CA ASP A 62 -9.95 -17.37 -28.70
C ASP A 62 -11.41 -16.88 -28.78
N ALA A 63 -11.69 -15.90 -29.64
CA ALA A 63 -12.99 -15.24 -29.83
C ALA A 63 -13.43 -15.17 -31.31
N ASP A 64 -12.74 -15.87 -32.22
CA ASP A 64 -13.12 -15.97 -33.64
C ASP A 64 -13.27 -17.43 -34.14
N ASP A 65 -13.77 -18.34 -33.29
CA ASP A 65 -14.37 -19.62 -33.75
C ASP A 65 -15.58 -20.05 -32.90
N ALA A 66 -16.54 -19.14 -32.72
CA ALA A 66 -17.86 -19.50 -32.18
C ALA A 66 -19.05 -18.81 -32.89
N THR A 67 -18.86 -18.20 -34.06
CA THR A 67 -20.00 -17.74 -34.88
C THR A 67 -19.67 -17.66 -36.37
N VAL A 68 -20.49 -18.36 -37.18
CA VAL A 68 -20.65 -18.32 -38.66
C VAL A 68 -19.64 -19.21 -39.41
N LYS A 69 -19.98 -20.42 -39.89
CA LYS A 69 -21.12 -20.78 -40.77
C LYS A 69 -21.33 -22.30 -40.81
#